data_AF-A0A9N8JGB6-F1
#
_entry.id   AF-A0A9N8JGB6-F1
#
_cell.length_a   1.000
_cell.length_b   1.000
_cell.length_c   1.000
_cell.angle_alpha   90.00
_cell.angle_beta   90.00
_cell.angle_gamma   90.00
#
_symmetry.space_group_name_H-M   'P 1'
#
loop_
_entity.id
_entity.type
_entity.pdbx_description
1 polymer ?
#
loop_
_entity_poly.entity_id
_entity_poly.type
_entity_poly.pdbx_seq_one_letter_code
_entity_poly.pdbx_strand_id
1 'polypeptide(L)'
;MSFRDNVEPVHPQISRRFSTAIKQRVQVIQAEIQKYTSRKVRQTPLYSAETPFKGDFHRLARRLLGKSVGLVLGGGGARGIAHVGIIKAMEEAGIPIDIVGGTSIGSFIGALYAWDADVVPMYGRAKKFSGRMGSMWRFALDLTYPS
;
A
#
# COMPACT_ATOMS: atom_id res chain seq x y z
N MET A 1 -54.18 31.19 63.27
CA MET A 1 -53.49 29.90 63.43
C MET A 1 -52.89 29.56 62.06
N SER A 2 -51.60 29.26 61.97
CA SER A 2 -50.76 29.42 60.76
C SER A 2 -51.10 28.44 59.64
N PHE A 3 -51.27 28.95 58.41
CA PHE A 3 -51.16 28.14 57.20
C PHE A 3 -49.73 28.27 56.65
N ARG A 4 -49.07 27.13 56.42
CA ARG A 4 -47.70 27.02 55.91
C ARG A 4 -47.69 27.16 54.39
N ASP A 5 -46.88 28.07 53.86
CA ASP A 5 -46.51 28.10 52.45
C ASP A 5 -45.49 27.00 52.15
N ASN A 6 -45.94 25.87 51.63
CA ASN A 6 -45.08 24.88 50.99
C ASN A 6 -45.13 25.10 49.48
N VAL A 7 -44.12 25.78 48.94
CA VAL A 7 -43.87 25.81 47.49
C VAL A 7 -43.32 24.43 47.11
N GLU A 8 -44.07 23.65 46.34
CA GLU A 8 -43.58 22.40 45.77
C GLU A 8 -42.41 22.66 44.80
N PRO A 9 -41.36 21.83 44.81
CA PRO A 9 -40.26 21.96 43.86
C PRO A 9 -40.70 21.55 42.45
N VAL A 10 -40.45 22.47 41.52
CA VAL A 10 -40.62 22.34 40.07
C VAL A 10 -39.95 21.07 39.52
N HIS A 11 -40.65 20.41 38.59
CA HIS A 11 -40.35 19.15 37.91
C HIS A 11 -38.87 18.80 37.62
N PRO A 12 -38.49 17.51 37.70
CA PRO A 12 -37.11 17.05 37.51
C PRO A 12 -36.61 17.16 36.06
N GLN A 13 -35.32 17.47 35.97
CA GLN A 13 -34.43 17.67 34.82
C GLN A 13 -34.27 16.41 33.91
N ILE A 14 -35.35 15.84 33.39
CA ILE A 14 -35.29 14.59 32.60
C ILE A 14 -34.88 14.87 31.14
N SER A 15 -35.28 16.00 30.56
CA SER A 15 -35.01 16.33 29.16
C SER A 15 -33.53 16.65 28.85
N ARG A 16 -32.80 17.24 29.81
CA ARG A 16 -31.39 17.62 29.60
C ARG A 16 -30.48 16.40 29.44
N ARG A 17 -30.69 15.33 30.22
CA ARG A 17 -29.85 14.12 30.15
C ARG A 17 -29.96 13.37 28.83
N PHE A 18 -31.17 13.33 28.25
CA PHE A 18 -31.39 12.67 26.97
C PHE A 18 -30.76 13.44 25.80
N SER A 19 -30.92 14.78 25.79
CA SER A 19 -30.29 15.62 24.78
C SER A 19 -28.76 15.59 24.84
N THR A 20 -28.17 15.48 26.04
CA THR A 20 -26.72 15.30 26.18
C THR A 20 -26.24 13.94 25.71
N ALA A 21 -27.01 12.87 25.93
CA ALA A 21 -26.67 11.53 25.46
C ALA A 21 -26.69 11.44 23.92
N ILE A 22 -27.67 12.08 23.27
CA ILE A 22 -27.72 12.17 21.80
C ILE A 22 -26.52 12.94 21.26
N LYS A 23 -26.18 14.10 21.86
CA LYS A 23 -25.02 14.89 21.45
C LYS A 23 -23.71 14.11 21.54
N GLN A 24 -23.53 13.34 22.62
CA GLN A 24 -22.38 12.44 22.77
C GLN A 24 -22.34 11.38 21.67
N ARG A 25 -23.48 10.77 21.33
CA ARG A 25 -23.54 9.74 20.29
C ARG A 25 -23.24 10.31 18.90
N VAL A 26 -23.74 11.50 18.60
CA VAL A 26 -23.45 12.22 17.34
C VAL A 26 -21.96 12.53 17.24
N GLN A 27 -21.33 13.00 18.32
CA GLN A 27 -19.88 13.26 18.34
C GLN A 27 -19.05 11.99 18.12
N VAL A 28 -19.44 10.87 18.72
CA VAL A 28 -18.78 9.57 18.51
C VAL A 28 -18.89 9.12 17.06
N ILE A 29 -20.08 9.24 16.46
CA ILE A 29 -20.30 8.89 15.04
C ILE A 29 -19.49 9.82 14.14
N GLN A 30 -19.44 11.12 14.45
CA GLN A 30 -18.67 12.09 13.68
C GLN A 30 -17.16 11.81 13.77
N ALA A 31 -16.65 11.44 14.94
CA ALA A 31 -15.27 11.01 15.13
C ALA A 31 -14.96 9.71 14.36
N GLU A 32 -15.89 8.75 14.33
CA GLU A 32 -15.72 7.51 13.57
C GLU A 32 -15.77 7.75 12.05
N ILE A 33 -16.68 8.59 11.56
CA ILE A 33 -16.73 9.01 10.14
C ILE A 33 -15.45 9.76 9.77
N GLN A 34 -14.95 10.62 10.65
CA GLN A 34 -13.74 11.38 10.41
C GLN A 34 -12.50 10.46 10.35
N LYS A 35 -12.48 9.32 11.05
CA LYS A 35 -11.43 8.30 10.95
C LYS A 35 -11.38 7.66 9.56
N TYR A 36 -12.52 7.37 8.94
CA TYR A 36 -12.57 6.82 7.58
C TYR A 36 -12.36 7.89 6.50
N THR A 37 -12.84 9.12 6.75
CA THR A 37 -12.72 10.24 5.81
C THR A 37 -11.31 10.84 5.80
N SER A 38 -10.63 10.87 6.94
CA SER A 38 -9.26 11.41 7.09
C SER A 38 -8.19 10.42 6.67
N ARG A 39 -8.54 9.32 6.00
CA ARG A 39 -7.57 8.47 5.31
C ARG A 39 -7.06 9.22 4.07
N LYS A 40 -6.43 10.38 4.30
CA LYS A 40 -5.54 11.05 3.36
C LYS A 40 -4.58 9.96 2.91
N VAL A 41 -4.63 9.64 1.62
CA VAL A 41 -3.65 8.77 0.98
C VAL A 41 -2.30 9.43 1.21
N ARG A 42 -1.59 9.00 2.25
CA ARG A 42 -0.17 9.32 2.40
C ARG A 42 0.49 8.69 1.18
N GLN A 43 0.76 9.50 0.17
CA GLN A 43 1.65 9.12 -0.90
C GLN A 43 3.03 9.04 -0.25
N THR A 44 3.38 7.86 0.25
CA THR A 44 4.77 7.56 0.60
C THR A 44 5.56 7.73 -0.70
N PRO A 45 6.67 8.50 -0.72
CA PRO A 45 7.49 8.59 -1.91
C PRO A 45 7.90 7.17 -2.33
N LEU A 46 7.55 6.80 -3.56
CA LEU A 46 7.84 5.45 -4.10
C LEU A 46 9.34 5.21 -4.26
N TYR A 47 10.12 6.29 -4.35
CA TYR A 47 11.57 6.24 -4.51
C TYR A 47 12.26 6.67 -3.22
N SER A 48 13.35 5.98 -2.89
CA SER A 48 14.25 6.40 -1.81
C SER A 48 14.98 7.70 -2.20
N ALA A 49 15.14 8.62 -1.24
CA ALA A 49 15.92 9.84 -1.41
C ALA A 49 17.38 9.55 -1.80
N GLU A 50 17.88 8.38 -1.44
CA GLU A 50 19.22 7.87 -1.75
C GLU A 50 19.40 7.47 -3.23
N THR A 51 18.32 7.45 -4.03
CA THR A 51 18.36 7.07 -5.46
C THR A 51 17.86 8.21 -6.36
N PRO A 52 18.65 9.30 -6.53
CA PRO A 52 18.23 10.50 -7.27
C PRO A 52 17.80 10.19 -8.70
N PHE A 53 18.49 9.24 -9.34
CA PHE A 53 18.26 8.86 -10.74
C PHE A 53 16.88 8.21 -10.99
N LYS A 54 16.17 7.75 -9.95
CA LYS A 54 14.82 7.18 -10.10
C LYS A 54 13.71 8.23 -10.14
N GLY A 55 13.99 9.49 -9.77
CA GLY A 55 12.98 10.55 -9.75
C GLY A 55 12.33 10.76 -11.12
N ASP A 56 11.02 11.07 -11.13
CA ASP A 56 10.24 11.16 -12.37
C ASP A 56 10.76 12.23 -13.33
N PHE A 57 11.27 13.35 -12.81
CA PHE A 57 11.92 14.38 -13.62
C PHE A 57 13.20 13.88 -14.30
N HIS A 58 14.00 13.05 -13.61
CA HIS A 58 15.19 12.44 -14.20
C HIS A 58 14.81 11.43 -15.29
N ARG A 59 13.75 10.64 -15.07
CA ARG A 59 13.21 9.72 -16.09
C ARG A 59 12.69 10.50 -17.31
N LEU A 60 11.96 11.58 -17.09
CA LEU A 60 11.45 12.44 -18.15
C LEU A 60 12.60 13.08 -18.94
N ALA A 61 13.61 13.63 -18.26
CA ALA A 61 14.78 14.20 -18.90
C ALA A 61 15.52 13.17 -19.75
N ARG A 62 15.73 11.94 -19.25
CA ARG A 62 16.32 10.86 -20.04
C ARG A 62 15.48 10.51 -21.26
N ARG A 63 14.15 10.48 -21.12
CA ARG A 63 13.23 10.18 -22.23
C ARG A 63 13.25 11.26 -23.30
N LEU A 64 13.25 12.54 -22.91
CA LEU A 64 13.33 13.67 -23.84
C LEU A 64 14.68 13.75 -24.54
N LEU A 65 15.76 13.37 -23.87
CA LEU A 65 17.12 13.37 -24.42
C LEU A 65 17.48 12.09 -25.18
N GLY A 66 16.57 11.13 -25.32
CA GLY A 66 16.85 9.83 -25.96
C GLY A 66 17.86 8.96 -25.20
N LYS A 67 18.06 9.20 -23.91
CA LYS A 67 18.98 8.49 -23.01
C LYS A 67 18.25 7.51 -22.07
N SER A 68 17.02 7.13 -22.41
CA SER A 68 16.27 6.17 -21.62
C SER A 68 16.88 4.78 -21.68
N VAL A 69 16.90 4.11 -20.54
CA VAL A 69 17.42 2.73 -20.42
C VAL A 69 16.25 1.76 -20.27
N GLY A 70 16.16 0.79 -21.18
CA GLY A 70 15.20 -0.31 -21.12
C GLY A 70 15.85 -1.59 -20.61
N LEU A 71 15.19 -2.27 -19.68
CA LEU A 71 15.58 -3.58 -19.16
C LEU A 71 14.58 -4.65 -19.62
N VAL A 72 15.07 -5.70 -20.29
CA VAL A 72 14.24 -6.83 -20.75
C VAL A 72 14.66 -8.10 -20.01
N LEU A 73 13.71 -8.71 -19.30
CA LEU A 73 13.92 -9.89 -18.45
C LEU A 73 13.37 -11.15 -19.12
N GLY A 74 14.24 -12.13 -19.36
CA GLY A 74 13.89 -13.38 -20.01
C GLY A 74 13.00 -14.30 -19.15
N GLY A 75 12.43 -15.33 -19.79
CA GLY A 75 11.85 -16.46 -19.07
C GLY A 75 12.94 -17.38 -18.49
N GLY A 76 12.59 -18.26 -17.55
CA GLY A 76 13.56 -19.19 -16.96
C GLY A 76 13.08 -20.01 -15.75
N GLY A 77 11.77 -20.05 -15.50
CA GLY A 77 11.19 -20.76 -14.36
C GLY A 77 11.79 -20.32 -13.02
N ALA A 78 12.13 -21.30 -12.16
CA ALA A 78 12.71 -21.04 -10.84
C ALA A 78 14.04 -20.24 -10.87
N ARG A 79 14.85 -20.42 -11.91
CA ARG A 79 16.12 -19.66 -12.07
C ARG A 79 15.88 -18.18 -12.33
N GLY A 80 14.69 -17.80 -12.77
CA GLY A 80 14.31 -16.41 -13.04
C GLY A 80 14.27 -15.51 -11.81
N ILE A 81 14.36 -16.05 -10.59
CA ILE A 81 14.54 -15.23 -9.37
C ILE A 81 15.88 -14.48 -9.38
N ALA A 82 16.87 -14.95 -10.15
CA ALA A 82 18.14 -14.25 -10.34
C ALA A 82 18.00 -12.83 -10.94
N HIS A 83 16.90 -12.54 -11.65
CA HIS A 83 16.63 -11.19 -12.16
C HIS A 83 16.57 -10.13 -11.05
N VAL A 84 16.20 -10.50 -9.82
CA VAL A 84 16.23 -9.59 -8.66
C VAL A 84 17.66 -9.12 -8.38
N GLY A 85 18.65 -10.01 -8.52
CA GLY A 85 20.06 -9.69 -8.34
C GLY A 85 20.59 -8.75 -9.44
N ILE A 86 20.16 -8.95 -10.69
CA ILE A 86 20.52 -8.06 -11.81
C ILE A 86 20.01 -6.64 -11.54
N ILE A 87 18.74 -6.50 -11.17
CA ILE A 87 18.15 -5.18 -10.86
C ILE A 87 18.90 -4.51 -9.71
N LYS A 88 19.19 -5.27 -8.64
CA LYS A 88 19.97 -4.77 -7.52
C LYS A 88 21.36 -4.27 -7.96
N ALA A 89 22.09 -5.05 -8.76
CA ALA A 89 23.40 -4.68 -9.26
C ALA A 89 23.35 -3.42 -10.15
N MET A 90 22.31 -3.28 -10.98
CA MET A 90 22.12 -2.07 -11.79
C MET A 90 21.89 -0.84 -10.91
N GLU A 91 21.10 -0.95 -9.85
CA GLU A 91 20.88 0.16 -8.90
C GLU A 91 22.14 0.53 -8.13
N GLU A 92 22.90 -0.46 -7.66
CA GLU A 92 24.18 -0.24 -6.99
C GLU A 92 25.23 0.40 -7.93
N ALA A 93 25.19 0.07 -9.22
CA ALA A 93 26.00 0.70 -10.24
C ALA A 93 25.51 2.10 -10.67
N GLY A 94 24.38 2.58 -10.12
CA GLY A 94 23.78 3.85 -10.49
C GLY A 94 23.19 3.90 -11.91
N ILE A 95 22.92 2.74 -12.51
CA ILE A 95 22.32 2.63 -13.84
C ILE A 95 20.80 2.73 -13.72
N PRO A 96 20.16 3.80 -14.25
CA PRO A 96 18.72 3.93 -14.17
C PRO A 96 18.01 2.89 -15.03
N ILE A 97 16.84 2.42 -14.60
CA ILE A 97 15.94 1.57 -15.40
C ILE A 97 14.66 2.38 -15.63
N ASP A 98 14.44 2.82 -16.86
CA ASP A 98 13.30 3.69 -17.24
C ASP A 98 12.13 2.90 -17.78
N ILE A 99 12.39 1.77 -18.44
CA ILE A 99 11.40 0.90 -19.05
C ILE A 99 11.76 -0.52 -18.68
N VAL A 100 10.77 -1.32 -18.31
CA VAL A 100 10.96 -2.74 -18.02
C VAL A 100 10.00 -3.57 -18.88
N GLY A 101 10.51 -4.66 -19.43
CA GLY A 101 9.74 -5.68 -20.12
C GLY A 101 10.20 -7.06 -19.68
N GLY A 102 9.40 -8.08 -19.93
CA GLY A 102 9.85 -9.45 -19.70
C GLY A 102 8.85 -10.51 -20.12
N THR A 103 9.28 -11.77 -20.06
CA THR A 103 8.47 -12.95 -20.39
C THR A 103 8.35 -13.89 -19.20
N SER A 104 7.13 -14.39 -18.90
CA SER A 104 6.86 -15.35 -17.82
C SER A 104 7.38 -14.84 -16.46
N ILE A 105 8.32 -15.55 -15.83
CA ILE A 105 8.96 -15.12 -14.58
C ILE A 105 9.66 -13.75 -14.71
N GLY A 106 10.20 -13.43 -15.89
CA GLY A 106 10.77 -12.11 -16.17
C GLY A 106 9.70 -11.02 -16.17
N SER A 107 8.50 -11.28 -16.70
CA SER A 107 7.36 -10.35 -16.60
C SER A 107 6.94 -10.15 -15.16
N PHE A 108 6.92 -11.22 -14.37
CA PHE A 108 6.56 -11.16 -12.95
C PHE A 108 7.53 -10.27 -12.17
N ILE A 109 8.84 -10.49 -12.29
CA ILE A 109 9.85 -9.66 -11.62
C ILE A 109 9.81 -8.22 -12.14
N GLY A 110 9.67 -8.02 -13.46
CA GLY A 110 9.56 -6.69 -14.04
C GLY A 110 8.33 -5.91 -13.56
N ALA A 111 7.19 -6.59 -13.39
CA ALA A 111 5.98 -5.99 -12.84
C ALA A 111 6.14 -5.62 -11.36
N LEU A 112 6.79 -6.48 -10.56
CA LEU A 112 7.09 -6.15 -9.16
C LEU A 112 8.01 -4.92 -9.07
N TYR A 113 9.03 -4.85 -9.92
CA TYR A 113 9.92 -3.69 -9.98
C TYR A 113 9.17 -2.40 -10.34
N ALA A 114 8.30 -2.45 -11.36
CA ALA A 114 7.51 -1.30 -11.77
C ALA A 114 6.49 -0.84 -10.71
N TRP A 115 5.93 -1.78 -9.95
CA TRP A 115 4.98 -1.48 -8.87
C TRP A 115 5.69 -0.82 -7.68
N ASP A 116 6.80 -1.41 -7.25
CA ASP A 116 7.43 -1.06 -5.98
C ASP A 116 8.46 0.04 -6.09
N ALA A 117 9.02 0.26 -7.27
CA ALA A 117 10.08 1.23 -7.54
C ALA A 117 11.35 1.06 -6.67
N ASP A 118 11.42 0.01 -5.85
CA ASP A 118 12.51 -0.29 -4.93
C ASP A 118 12.76 -1.80 -4.81
N VAL A 119 14.03 -2.17 -4.61
CA VAL A 119 14.50 -3.56 -4.61
C VAL A 119 14.08 -4.29 -3.33
N VAL A 120 14.04 -3.59 -2.19
CA VAL A 120 13.71 -4.19 -0.89
C VAL A 120 12.29 -4.77 -0.86
N PRO A 121 11.24 -3.98 -1.13
CA PRO A 121 9.87 -4.50 -1.21
C PRO A 121 9.68 -5.55 -2.31
N MET A 122 10.31 -5.35 -3.47
CA MET A 122 10.28 -6.30 -4.58
C MET A 122 10.84 -7.67 -4.16
N TYR A 123 12.00 -7.69 -3.48
CA TYR A 123 12.62 -8.92 -2.98
C TYR A 123 11.71 -9.66 -2.01
N GLY A 124 11.07 -8.96 -1.08
CA GLY A 124 10.13 -9.56 -0.13
C GLY A 124 8.95 -10.26 -0.83
N ARG A 125 8.37 -9.61 -1.85
CA ARG A 125 7.28 -10.18 -2.65
C ARG A 125 7.74 -11.36 -3.51
N ALA A 126 8.90 -11.25 -4.15
CA ALA A 126 9.50 -12.33 -4.94
C ALA A 126 9.80 -13.56 -4.06
N LYS A 127 10.34 -13.36 -2.85
CA LYS A 127 10.58 -14.44 -1.88
C LYS A 127 9.29 -15.12 -1.44
N LYS A 128 8.24 -14.35 -1.15
CA LYS A 128 6.92 -14.90 -0.79
C LYS A 128 6.31 -15.72 -1.93
N PHE A 129 6.45 -15.25 -3.18
CA PHE A 129 6.02 -15.99 -4.36
C PHE A 129 6.82 -17.31 -4.52
N SER A 130 8.15 -17.25 -4.44
CA SER A 130 9.01 -18.43 -4.53
C SER A 130 8.68 -19.47 -3.46
N GLY A 131 8.48 -19.05 -2.21
CA GLY A 131 8.06 -19.94 -1.12
C GLY A 131 6.69 -20.58 -1.34
N ARG A 132 5.76 -19.88 -2.02
CA ARG A 132 4.47 -20.46 -2.41
C ARG A 132 4.60 -21.48 -3.53
N MET A 133 5.43 -21.19 -4.54
CA MET A 133 5.67 -22.12 -5.66
C MET A 133 6.44 -23.38 -5.25
N GLY A 134 7.32 -23.29 -4.25
CA GLY A 134 8.08 -24.45 -3.77
C GLY A 134 7.26 -25.46 -2.94
N SER A 135 6.00 -25.14 -2.59
CA SER A 135 5.17 -26.03 -1.79
C SER A 135 4.39 -27.00 -2.67
N MET A 136 4.94 -28.20 -2.86
CA MET A 136 4.29 -29.29 -3.62
C MET A 136 2.90 -29.63 -3.06
N TRP A 137 2.74 -29.63 -1.74
CA TRP A 137 1.44 -29.86 -1.09
C TRP A 137 0.41 -28.79 -1.44
N ARG A 138 0.84 -27.55 -1.59
CA ARG A 138 -0.05 -26.43 -1.90
C ARG A 138 -0.43 -26.40 -3.37
N PHE A 139 0.45 -26.86 -4.26
CA PHE A 139 0.14 -27.07 -5.67
C PHE A 139 -0.78 -28.28 -5.86
N ALA A 140 -0.55 -29.38 -5.13
CA ALA A 140 -1.40 -30.57 -5.17
C ALA A 140 -2.80 -30.33 -4.58
N LEU A 141 -2.90 -29.48 -3.55
CA LEU A 141 -4.16 -29.01 -2.98
C LEU A 141 -4.71 -27.76 -3.70
N ASP A 142 -4.02 -27.26 -4.74
CA ASP A 142 -4.53 -26.19 -5.59
C ASP A 142 -5.57 -26.77 -6.55
N LEU A 143 -6.68 -27.22 -5.97
CA LEU A 143 -7.88 -27.59 -6.70
C LEU A 143 -8.56 -26.29 -7.14
N THR A 144 -7.92 -25.56 -8.06
CA THR A 144 -8.60 -24.52 -8.81
C THR A 144 -9.65 -25.23 -9.66
N TYR A 145 -10.85 -25.39 -9.09
CA TYR A 145 -11.99 -25.95 -9.81
C TYR A 145 -12.23 -25.04 -11.03
N PRO A 146 -12.31 -25.58 -12.25
CA PRO A 146 -12.76 -24.78 -13.37
C PRO A 146 -14.21 -24.40 -13.08
N SER A 147 -14.41 -23.16 -12.66
CA SER A 147 -15.71 -22.51 -12.66
C SER A 147 -16.09 -22.15 -14.09
#